data_AF-A0A1Q2CQX2-F1
#
_entry.id   AF-A0A1Q2CQX2-F1
#
_cell.length_a   1.000
_cell.length_b   1.000
_cell.length_c   1.000
_cell.angle_alpha   90.00
_cell.angle_beta   90.00
_cell.angle_gamma   90.00
#
_symmetry.space_group_name_H-M   'P 1'
#
loop_
_entity.id
_entity.type
_entity.pdbx_description
1 polymer ?
#
loop_
_entity_poly.entity_id
_entity_poly.type
_entity_poly.pdbx_seq_one_letter_code
_entity_poly.pdbx_strand_id
1 'polypeptide(L)'
;MEIIYNSGNQGPVFALKESAEHVWRINEALESAKTWGELRRLLPEEEWSEVIEMWPVTDDEGNPVVVDGKPLREFEEGQEDDEPFEADDFPGVADGDYPTWLQQEMEDWMPAEIVDEYATVLETRLNGEALMFRDEDTESIADALRALGHTVTWTDRELV
;
A
#
# COMPACT_ATOMS: atom_id res chain seq x y z
N MET A 1 -11.11 -5.92 -15.92
CA MET A 1 -9.88 -5.74 -15.11
C MET A 1 -9.24 -7.10 -14.88
N GLU A 2 -7.93 -7.15 -14.62
CA GLU A 2 -7.28 -8.32 -14.05
C GLU A 2 -7.23 -8.14 -12.54
N ILE A 3 -7.89 -9.04 -11.82
CA ILE A 3 -8.02 -9.03 -10.36
C ILE A 3 -7.34 -10.29 -9.85
N ILE A 4 -6.52 -10.13 -8.82
CA ILE A 4 -6.00 -11.25 -8.05
C ILE A 4 -6.58 -11.24 -6.64
N TYR A 5 -6.70 -12.42 -6.04
CA TYR A 5 -7.23 -12.54 -4.70
C TYR A 5 -6.52 -13.63 -3.89
N ASN A 6 -6.53 -13.45 -2.59
CA ASN A 6 -5.96 -14.35 -1.59
C ASN A 6 -6.82 -14.25 -0.32
N SER A 7 -6.76 -15.27 0.53
CA SER A 7 -7.32 -15.21 1.89
C SER A 7 -6.32 -14.52 2.82
N GLY A 8 -6.58 -13.26 3.15
CA GLY A 8 -5.74 -12.48 4.07
C GLY A 8 -6.07 -12.77 5.54
N ASN A 9 -5.28 -12.20 6.45
CA ASN A 9 -5.45 -12.43 7.90
C ASN A 9 -6.77 -11.86 8.48
N GLN A 10 -7.39 -10.89 7.81
CA GLN A 10 -8.63 -10.24 8.25
C GLN A 10 -9.84 -10.56 7.36
N GLY A 11 -9.67 -11.43 6.36
CA GLY A 11 -10.66 -11.69 5.33
C GLY A 11 -10.00 -11.78 3.95
N PRO A 12 -10.75 -12.15 2.89
CA PRO A 12 -10.20 -12.19 1.55
C PRO A 12 -9.92 -10.78 1.05
N VAL A 13 -8.75 -10.61 0.45
CA VAL A 13 -8.35 -9.38 -0.22
C VAL A 13 -8.43 -9.62 -1.71
N PHE A 14 -9.10 -8.70 -2.40
CA PHE A 14 -9.08 -8.62 -3.85
C PHE A 14 -8.27 -7.39 -4.22
N ALA A 15 -7.43 -7.49 -5.23
CA ALA A 15 -6.61 -6.38 -5.69
C ALA A 15 -6.58 -6.36 -7.21
N LEU A 16 -6.51 -5.16 -7.79
CA LEU A 16 -6.09 -5.03 -9.17
C LEU A 16 -4.68 -5.62 -9.28
N LYS A 17 -4.46 -6.46 -10.30
CA LYS A 17 -3.17 -7.15 -10.47
C LYS A 17 -1.99 -6.18 -10.53
N GLU A 18 -2.18 -5.03 -11.17
CA GLU A 18 -1.17 -3.98 -11.27
C GLU A 18 -0.83 -3.37 -9.90
N SER A 19 -1.84 -3.02 -9.09
CA SER A 19 -1.63 -2.55 -7.71
C SER A 19 -0.88 -3.58 -6.87
N ALA A 20 -1.30 -4.85 -6.94
CA ALA A 20 -0.65 -5.90 -6.16
C ALA A 20 0.81 -6.13 -6.58
N GLU A 21 1.09 -6.17 -7.89
CA GLU A 21 2.46 -6.26 -8.40
C GLU A 21 3.31 -5.06 -8.00
N HIS A 22 2.71 -3.88 -7.86
CA HIS A 22 3.39 -2.67 -7.41
C HIS A 22 3.77 -2.76 -5.92
N VAL A 23 2.81 -3.06 -5.06
CA VAL A 23 3.03 -3.28 -3.61
C VAL A 23 4.07 -4.38 -3.37
N TRP A 24 4.04 -5.45 -4.17
CA TRP A 24 5.03 -6.51 -4.12
C TRP A 24 6.46 -6.07 -4.43
N ARG A 25 6.65 -5.18 -5.40
CA ARG A 25 7.99 -4.63 -5.71
C ARG A 25 8.49 -3.75 -4.58
N ILE A 26 7.60 -2.98 -3.96
CA ILE A 26 7.94 -2.14 -2.81
C ILE A 26 8.37 -3.00 -1.62
N ASN A 27 7.55 -3.99 -1.24
CA ASN A 27 7.89 -4.90 -0.14
C ASN A 27 9.20 -5.66 -0.41
N GLU A 28 9.41 -6.15 -1.64
CA GLU A 28 10.69 -6.76 -2.02
C GLU A 28 11.87 -5.78 -1.85
N ALA A 29 11.72 -4.50 -2.22
CA ALA A 29 12.75 -3.48 -2.05
C ALA A 29 13.06 -3.21 -0.56
N LEU A 30 12.01 -3.02 0.25
CA LEU A 30 12.13 -2.77 1.70
C LEU A 30 12.81 -3.94 2.43
N GLU A 31 12.44 -5.18 2.10
CA GLU A 31 13.03 -6.36 2.74
C GLU A 31 14.48 -6.63 2.30
N SER A 32 14.78 -6.39 1.02
CA SER A 32 16.06 -6.79 0.43
C SER A 32 17.17 -5.75 0.61
N ALA A 33 16.84 -4.45 0.62
CA ALA A 33 17.83 -3.39 0.80
C ALA A 33 18.56 -3.50 2.13
N LYS A 34 19.85 -3.15 2.14
CA LYS A 34 20.69 -3.06 3.35
C LYS A 34 21.22 -1.66 3.58
N THR A 35 21.14 -0.81 2.56
CA THR A 35 21.56 0.59 2.59
C THR A 35 20.53 1.47 1.89
N TRP A 36 20.53 2.76 2.22
CA TRP A 36 19.65 3.74 1.57
C TRP A 36 19.91 3.85 0.06
N GLY A 37 21.16 3.71 -0.38
CA GLY A 37 21.52 3.71 -1.79
C GLY A 37 21.06 2.46 -2.54
N GLU A 38 20.95 1.32 -1.88
CA GLU A 38 20.32 0.11 -2.46
C GLU A 38 18.82 0.27 -2.55
N LEU A 39 18.17 0.74 -1.48
CA LEU A 39 16.73 0.98 -1.44
C LEU A 39 16.30 1.92 -2.57
N ARG A 40 17.00 3.05 -2.75
CA ARG A 40 16.77 4.01 -3.85
C ARG A 40 16.82 3.40 -5.25
N ARG A 41 17.59 2.33 -5.44
CA ARG A 41 17.72 1.65 -6.74
C ARG A 41 16.69 0.55 -6.96
N LEU A 42 16.13 0.02 -5.87
CA LEU A 42 15.18 -1.09 -5.87
C LEU A 42 13.72 -0.61 -5.85
N LEU A 43 13.44 0.48 -5.13
CA LEU A 43 12.13 1.13 -5.15
C LEU A 43 11.79 1.62 -6.57
N PRO A 44 10.50 1.54 -6.99
CA PRO A 44 10.03 2.26 -8.16
C PRO A 44 10.35 3.77 -8.04
N GLU A 45 10.67 4.42 -9.16
CA GLU A 45 11.14 5.83 -9.17
C GLU A 45 10.07 6.79 -8.68
N GLU A 46 8.82 6.50 -9.02
CA GLU A 46 7.62 7.20 -8.57
C GLU A 46 7.47 7.18 -7.03
N GLU A 47 7.72 6.03 -6.40
CA GLU A 47 7.55 5.84 -4.95
C GLU A 47 8.53 6.70 -4.15
N TRP A 48 9.79 6.72 -4.57
CA TRP A 48 10.80 7.53 -3.90
C TRP A 48 10.45 9.03 -3.95
N SER A 49 9.86 9.47 -5.05
CA SER A 49 9.48 10.86 -5.24
C SER A 49 8.25 11.22 -4.41
N GLU A 50 7.21 10.37 -4.41
CA GLU A 50 5.95 10.61 -3.71
C GLU A 50 6.11 10.55 -2.19
N VAL A 51 6.75 9.51 -1.66
CA VAL A 51 6.93 9.32 -0.20
C VAL A 51 7.71 10.48 0.41
N ILE A 52 8.79 10.89 -0.26
CA ILE A 52 9.64 11.98 0.22
C ILE A 52 8.96 13.35 0.06
N GLU A 53 8.04 13.49 -0.90
CA GLU A 53 7.21 14.69 -1.02
C GLU A 53 6.12 14.78 0.05
N MET A 54 5.60 13.64 0.50
CA MET A 54 4.51 13.58 1.48
C MET A 54 4.97 13.84 2.92
N TRP A 55 6.25 13.70 3.24
CA TRP A 55 6.78 13.78 4.61
C TRP A 55 7.83 14.89 4.79
N PRO A 56 7.46 16.18 4.67
CA PRO A 56 8.35 17.29 4.98
C PRO A 56 8.51 17.45 6.51
N VAL A 57 9.67 17.95 6.94
CA VAL A 57 9.83 18.44 8.32
C VAL A 57 8.83 19.57 8.53
N THR A 58 8.04 19.51 9.60
CA THR A 58 7.07 20.55 9.95
C THR A 58 7.49 21.33 11.20
N ASP A 59 7.09 22.59 11.30
CA ASP A 59 7.22 23.39 12.51
C ASP A 59 6.16 23.02 13.57
N ASP A 60 6.20 23.66 14.73
CA ASP A 60 5.23 23.43 15.82
C ASP A 60 3.76 23.71 15.41
N GLU A 61 3.54 24.41 14.28
CA GLU A 61 2.22 24.74 13.74
C GLU A 61 1.80 23.78 12.60
N GLY A 62 2.63 22.79 12.27
CA GLY A 62 2.37 21.81 11.21
C GLY A 62 2.68 22.32 9.80
N ASN A 63 3.34 23.46 9.65
CA ASN A 63 3.74 23.97 8.33
C ASN A 63 5.08 23.35 7.91
N PRO A 64 5.26 22.97 6.63
CA PRO A 64 6.56 22.53 6.13
C PRO A 64 7.63 23.58 6.39
N VAL A 65 8.70 23.20 7.09
CA VAL A 65 9.94 23.97 7.20
C VAL A 65 10.53 24.07 5.81
N VAL A 66 10.93 25.25 5.35
CA VAL A 66 11.49 25.46 4.00
C VAL A 66 12.91 26.01 4.09
N VAL A 67 13.88 25.33 3.45
CA VAL A 67 15.28 25.74 3.31
C VAL A 67 15.60 25.91 1.81
N ASP A 68 16.18 27.04 1.43
CA ASP A 68 16.50 27.38 0.03
C ASP A 68 15.33 27.22 -0.98
N GLY A 69 14.11 27.49 -0.51
CA GLY A 69 12.91 27.43 -1.33
C GLY A 69 12.37 26.01 -1.55
N LYS A 70 12.89 25.01 -0.84
CA LYS A 70 12.39 23.63 -0.83
C LYS A 70 12.01 23.23 0.60
N PRO A 71 10.96 22.42 0.80
CA PRO A 71 10.70 21.84 2.11
C PRO A 71 11.95 21.12 2.62
N LEU A 72 12.38 21.44 3.83
CA LEU A 72 13.37 20.67 4.56
C LEU A 72 12.76 19.29 4.77
N ARG A 73 13.54 18.27 4.45
CA ARG A 73 13.13 16.88 4.53
C ARG A 73 13.98 16.22 5.60
N GLU A 74 13.37 15.39 6.43
CA GLU A 74 14.08 14.70 7.52
C GLU A 74 15.14 13.72 6.98
N PHE A 75 15.04 13.39 5.68
CA PHE A 75 15.83 12.41 4.93
C PHE A 75 17.25 12.83 4.50
N GLU A 76 17.80 13.97 4.92
CA GLU A 76 19.11 14.44 4.38
C GLU A 76 20.33 14.17 5.26
N GLU A 77 20.20 13.95 6.57
CA GLU A 77 21.32 13.54 7.43
C GLU A 77 21.18 12.05 7.82
N GLY A 78 22.18 11.21 7.52
CA GLY A 78 22.18 9.78 7.90
C GLY A 78 21.52 8.82 6.91
N GLN A 79 21.24 9.28 5.69
CA GLN A 79 20.68 8.46 4.60
C GLN A 79 21.54 8.53 3.33
N GLU A 80 22.84 8.75 3.48
CA GLU A 80 23.81 8.61 2.39
C GLU A 80 23.75 7.21 1.78
N ASP A 81 24.19 7.07 0.53
CA ASP A 81 24.05 5.82 -0.23
C ASP A 81 24.62 4.58 0.49
N ASP A 82 25.63 4.77 1.33
CA ASP A 82 26.32 3.73 2.10
C ASP A 82 25.85 3.59 3.55
N GLU A 83 24.95 4.45 4.02
CA GLU A 83 24.39 4.34 5.36
C GLU A 83 23.47 3.11 5.47
N PRO A 84 23.51 2.38 6.61
CA PRO A 84 22.62 1.26 6.86
C PRO A 84 21.15 1.66 6.76
N PHE A 85 20.32 0.73 6.28
CA PHE A 85 18.89 0.88 6.19
C PHE A 85 18.17 -0.24 6.92
N GLU A 86 17.20 0.11 7.76
CA GLU A 86 16.18 -0.80 8.28
C GLU A 86 14.80 -0.38 7.76
N ALA A 87 13.92 -1.34 7.44
CA ALA A 87 12.63 -1.06 6.81
C ALA A 87 11.77 -0.10 7.64
N ASP A 88 11.82 -0.22 8.97
CA ASP A 88 11.10 0.64 9.91
C ASP A 88 11.56 2.11 9.87
N ASP A 89 12.75 2.40 9.31
CA ASP A 89 13.23 3.76 9.09
C ASP A 89 12.56 4.43 7.87
N PHE A 90 11.90 3.64 7.02
CA PHE A 90 11.18 4.17 5.86
C PHE A 90 9.81 4.75 6.29
N PRO A 91 9.45 5.95 5.79
CA PRO A 91 8.21 6.62 6.20
C PRO A 91 6.96 5.76 6.02
N GLY A 92 6.11 5.75 7.04
CA GLY A 92 4.85 5.01 7.06
C GLY A 92 5.01 3.50 7.28
N VAL A 93 6.20 2.90 7.15
CA VAL A 93 6.37 1.44 7.34
C VAL A 93 6.14 1.04 8.79
N ALA A 94 6.80 1.73 9.74
CA ALA A 94 6.67 1.42 11.16
C ALA A 94 5.23 1.60 11.70
N ASP A 95 4.46 2.50 11.07
CA ASP A 95 3.06 2.77 11.39
C ASP A 95 2.08 1.86 10.65
N GLY A 96 2.55 1.10 9.64
CA GLY A 96 1.73 0.24 8.79
C GLY A 96 0.92 1.00 7.73
N ASP A 97 1.31 2.25 7.44
CA ASP A 97 0.68 3.11 6.43
C ASP A 97 1.36 2.99 5.05
N TYR A 98 2.53 2.32 4.97
CA TYR A 98 3.26 2.08 3.73
C TYR A 98 3.80 0.63 3.64
N PRO A 99 3.72 -0.03 2.47
CA PRO A 99 3.06 0.41 1.23
C PRO A 99 1.54 0.52 1.37
N THR A 100 0.87 1.06 0.34
CA THR A 100 -0.59 1.20 0.31
C THR A 100 -1.29 -0.12 0.66
N TRP A 101 -2.31 0.00 1.52
CA TRP A 101 -3.11 -1.14 1.94
C TRP A 101 -4.09 -1.55 0.83
N LEU A 102 -3.79 -2.64 0.12
CA LEU A 102 -4.62 -3.14 -1.00
C LEU A 102 -6.08 -3.40 -0.63
N GLN A 103 -6.35 -3.71 0.63
CA GLN A 103 -7.71 -3.87 1.13
C GLN A 103 -8.48 -2.55 1.19
N GLN A 104 -7.79 -1.45 1.52
CA GLN A 104 -8.39 -0.12 1.47
C GLN A 104 -8.67 0.31 0.02
N GLU A 105 -7.76 0.02 -0.91
CA GLU A 105 -7.97 0.34 -2.35
C GLU A 105 -9.23 -0.30 -2.92
N MET A 106 -9.74 -1.40 -2.34
CA MET A 106 -11.00 -2.00 -2.80
C MET A 106 -12.16 -0.99 -2.80
N GLU A 107 -12.16 0.02 -1.93
CA GLU A 107 -13.19 1.06 -1.92
C GLU A 107 -13.23 1.87 -3.23
N ASP A 108 -12.08 2.06 -3.88
CA ASP A 108 -11.97 2.91 -5.06
C ASP A 108 -12.49 2.24 -6.33
N TRP A 109 -12.42 0.91 -6.41
CA TRP A 109 -12.69 0.18 -7.65
C TRP A 109 -13.68 -0.98 -7.55
N MET A 110 -13.98 -1.49 -6.35
CA MET A 110 -14.90 -2.62 -6.19
C MET A 110 -16.30 -2.26 -6.72
N PRO A 111 -16.94 -3.11 -7.56
CA PRO A 111 -18.27 -2.81 -8.05
C PRO A 111 -19.28 -2.69 -6.90
N ALA A 112 -20.12 -1.65 -6.92
CA ALA A 112 -21.10 -1.38 -5.88
C ALA A 112 -22.02 -2.58 -5.59
N GLU A 113 -22.38 -3.35 -6.62
CA GLU A 113 -23.20 -4.57 -6.48
C GLU A 113 -22.52 -5.64 -5.60
N ILE A 114 -21.19 -5.75 -5.65
CA ILE A 114 -20.42 -6.65 -4.79
C ILE A 114 -20.37 -6.10 -3.36
N VAL A 115 -20.14 -4.79 -3.22
CA VAL A 115 -20.08 -4.12 -1.93
C VAL A 115 -21.41 -4.26 -1.18
N ASP A 116 -22.53 -3.95 -1.84
CA ASP A 116 -23.87 -4.01 -1.26
C ASP A 116 -24.27 -5.43 -0.82
N GLU A 117 -23.79 -6.47 -1.52
CA GLU A 117 -24.15 -7.85 -1.27
C GLU A 117 -23.24 -8.53 -0.23
N TYR A 118 -21.93 -8.25 -0.27
CA TYR A 118 -20.93 -9.04 0.47
C TYR A 118 -20.14 -8.25 1.50
N ALA A 119 -20.01 -6.92 1.36
CA ALA A 119 -19.12 -6.16 2.22
C ALA A 119 -19.78 -5.78 3.55
N THR A 120 -18.98 -5.81 4.61
CA THR A 120 -19.21 -5.03 5.81
C THR A 120 -18.24 -3.86 5.79
N VAL A 121 -18.74 -2.63 5.85
CA VAL A 121 -17.90 -1.45 5.97
C VAL A 121 -17.39 -1.36 7.41
N LEU A 122 -16.08 -1.39 7.58
CA LEU A 122 -15.41 -1.21 8.87
C LEU A 122 -14.95 0.25 8.97
N GLU A 123 -15.58 1.03 9.85
CA GLU A 123 -15.07 2.36 10.19
C GLU A 123 -13.79 2.19 11.02
N THR A 124 -12.62 2.45 10.43
CA THR A 124 -11.37 2.52 11.21
C THR A 124 -11.21 3.93 11.76
N ARG A 125 -10.76 4.06 13.02
CA ARG A 125 -10.64 5.36 13.69
C ARG A 125 -9.50 6.24 13.17
N LEU A 126 -8.57 5.68 12.40
CA LEU A 126 -7.32 6.32 12.00
C LEU A 126 -7.10 6.29 10.48
N ASN A 127 -7.51 5.21 9.79
CA ASN A 127 -7.10 4.96 8.40
C ASN A 127 -8.28 5.00 7.40
N GLY A 128 -9.48 5.44 7.80
CA GLY A 128 -10.66 5.53 6.91
C GLY A 128 -11.59 4.31 6.97
N GLU A 129 -12.54 4.26 6.05
CA GLU A 129 -13.38 3.08 5.85
C GLU A 129 -12.55 1.97 5.17
N ALA A 130 -12.86 0.70 5.45
CA ALA A 130 -12.31 -0.42 4.69
C ALA A 130 -13.40 -1.45 4.42
N LEU A 131 -13.38 -2.03 3.21
CA LEU A 131 -14.26 -3.14 2.86
C LEU A 131 -13.76 -4.44 3.50
N MET A 132 -14.66 -5.10 4.22
CA MET A 132 -14.39 -6.40 4.84
C MET A 132 -15.36 -7.43 4.33
N PHE A 133 -14.81 -8.52 3.85
CA PHE A 133 -15.55 -9.66 3.33
C PHE A 133 -15.37 -10.86 4.26
N ARG A 134 -16.34 -11.76 4.28
CA ARG A 134 -16.23 -13.01 5.02
C ARG A 134 -15.47 -14.03 4.19
N ASP A 135 -14.60 -14.81 4.84
CA ASP A 135 -13.83 -15.87 4.16
C ASP A 135 -14.73 -16.86 3.40
N GLU A 136 -15.89 -17.18 3.96
CA GLU A 136 -16.88 -18.08 3.34
C GLU A 136 -17.47 -17.56 2.03
N ASP A 137 -17.41 -16.26 1.78
CA ASP A 137 -17.94 -15.62 0.57
C ASP A 137 -16.89 -15.48 -0.54
N THR A 138 -15.61 -15.76 -0.26
CA THR A 138 -14.47 -15.50 -1.18
C THR A 138 -14.72 -15.99 -2.61
N GLU A 139 -15.09 -17.26 -2.78
CA GLU A 139 -15.33 -17.83 -4.10
C GLU A 139 -16.61 -17.29 -4.75
N SER A 140 -17.63 -16.95 -3.95
CA SER A 140 -18.87 -16.34 -4.45
C SER A 140 -18.60 -14.93 -5.00
N ILE A 141 -17.79 -14.14 -4.30
CA ILE A 141 -17.34 -12.82 -4.74
C ILE A 141 -16.50 -12.95 -6.03
N ALA A 142 -15.56 -13.90 -6.06
CA ALA A 142 -14.74 -14.15 -7.25
C ALA A 142 -15.60 -14.53 -8.47
N ASP A 143 -16.61 -15.38 -8.29
CA ASP A 143 -17.54 -15.78 -9.35
C ASP A 143 -18.43 -14.62 -9.81
N ALA A 144 -18.89 -13.76 -8.89
CA ALA A 144 -19.67 -12.57 -9.22
C ALA A 144 -18.83 -11.57 -10.04
N LEU A 145 -17.59 -11.31 -9.64
CA LEU A 145 -16.64 -10.48 -10.40
C LEU A 145 -16.36 -11.05 -11.80
N ARG A 146 -16.24 -12.39 -11.93
CA ARG A 146 -16.13 -13.07 -13.24
C ARG A 146 -17.40 -12.88 -14.08
N ALA A 147 -18.58 -12.97 -13.48
CA ALA A 147 -19.86 -12.76 -14.15
C ALA A 147 -20.01 -11.32 -14.68
N LEU A 148 -19.40 -10.34 -13.99
CA LEU A 148 -19.29 -8.95 -14.44
C LEU A 148 -18.25 -8.75 -15.56
N GLY A 149 -17.57 -9.81 -16.01
CA GLY A 149 -16.62 -9.77 -17.13
C GLY A 149 -15.19 -9.44 -16.73
N HIS A 150 -14.82 -9.60 -15.47
CA HIS A 150 -13.44 -9.46 -15.01
C HIS A 150 -12.67 -10.79 -15.08
N THR A 151 -11.35 -10.70 -15.26
CA THR A 151 -10.46 -11.84 -15.08
C THR A 151 -10.08 -11.90 -13.61
N VAL A 152 -10.43 -13.00 -12.92
CA VAL A 152 -10.22 -13.14 -11.47
C VAL A 152 -9.48 -14.44 -11.17
N THR A 153 -8.26 -14.32 -10.64
CA THR A 153 -7.35 -15.45 -10.38
C THR A 153 -6.81 -15.44 -8.96
N TRP A 154 -6.77 -16.61 -8.33
CA TRP A 154 -6.18 -16.78 -7.01
C TRP A 154 -4.65 -16.65 -7.07
N THR A 155 -4.02 -16.15 -5.99
CA THR A 155 -2.57 -16.11 -5.81
C THR A 155 -2.16 -16.67 -4.45
N ASP A 156 -1.00 -17.34 -4.41
CA ASP A 156 -0.34 -17.81 -3.18
C ASP A 156 0.52 -16.74 -2.52
N ARG A 157 0.75 -15.61 -3.20
CA ARG A 157 1.51 -14.49 -2.68
C ARG A 157 0.61 -13.59 -1.82
N GLU A 158 1.15 -13.11 -0.71
CA GLU A 158 0.41 -12.29 0.25
C GLU A 158 -0.01 -10.94 -0.36
N LEU A 159 -1.23 -10.50 -0.06
CA LEU A 159 -1.80 -9.20 -0.47
C LEU A 159 -1.94 -8.25 0.73
N VAL A 160 -1.14 -8.48 1.77
CA VAL A 160 -1.11 -7.68 3.00
C VAL A 160 0.15 -6.84 3.07
#